data_AF-A0A644YTN1-F1
#
_entry.id   AF-A0A644YTN1-F1
#
_cell.length_a   1.000
_cell.length_b   1.000
_cell.length_c   1.000
_cell.angle_alpha   90.00
_cell.angle_beta   90.00
_cell.angle_gamma   90.00
#
_symmetry.space_group_name_H-M   'P 1'
#
loop_
_entity.id
_entity.type
_entity.pdbx_description
1 polymer ?
#
loop_
_entity_poly.entity_id
_entity_poly.type
_entity_poly.pdbx_seq_one_letter_code
_entity_poly.pdbx_strand_id
1 'polypeptide(L)' 'MQCPYCNEEMKKGYIQSPRQQIFWGEEKRKILIIPLGDDISLSQGTFNTPYVESYCCLKCKKIIIEF' A
#
# COMPACT_ATOMS: atom_id res chain seq x y z
N MET A 1 -2.61 -1.09 -15.47
CA MET A 1 -3.87 -1.53 -14.82
C MET A 1 -4.99 -0.58 -15.24
N GLN A 2 -6.20 -1.07 -15.51
CA GLN A 2 -7.40 -0.24 -15.67
C GLN A 2 -8.14 -0.10 -14.34
N CYS A 3 -8.67 1.09 -14.04
CA CYS A 3 -9.41 1.34 -12.82
C CYS A 3 -10.75 0.58 -12.83
N PRO A 4 -11.04 -0.28 -11.85
CA PRO A 4 -12.28 -1.08 -11.83
C PRO A 4 -13.54 -0.24 -11.53
N TYR A 5 -13.39 1.06 -11.23
CA TYR A 5 -14.50 1.96 -10.89
C TYR A 5 -14.87 2.92 -12.03
N CYS A 6 -13.93 3.23 -12.93
CA CYS A 6 -14.15 4.22 -13.99
C CYS A 6 -13.51 3.86 -15.33
N ASN A 7 -12.88 2.69 -15.41
CA ASN A 7 -12.21 2.11 -16.59
C ASN A 7 -11.05 2.94 -17.18
N GLU A 8 -10.62 4.02 -16.52
CA GLU A 8 -9.45 4.81 -16.92
C GLU A 8 -8.14 4.05 -16.67
N GLU A 9 -7.12 4.35 -17.46
CA GLU A 9 -5.76 3.86 -17.22
C GLU A 9 -5.22 4.40 -15.89
N MET A 10 -4.64 3.52 -15.08
CA MET A 10 -4.06 3.88 -13.78
C MET A 10 -2.55 4.11 -13.87
N LYS A 11 -2.07 5.12 -13.16
CA LYS A 11 -0.64 5.43 -13.08
C LYS A 11 0.05 4.46 -12.11
N LYS A 12 1.04 3.71 -12.59
CA LYS A 12 1.94 2.91 -11.75
C LYS A 12 2.78 3.82 -10.86
N GLY A 13 2.96 3.43 -9.60
CA GLY A 13 3.76 4.14 -8.62
C GLY A 13 4.04 3.28 -7.39
N TYR A 14 4.48 3.91 -6.30
CA TYR A 14 4.85 3.22 -5.08
C TYR A 14 4.27 3.94 -3.87
N ILE A 15 3.70 3.20 -2.92
CA ILE A 15 3.50 3.71 -1.56
C ILE A 15 4.84 3.53 -0.83
N GLN A 16 5.33 4.58 -0.21
CA GLN A 16 6.63 4.60 0.46
C GLN A 16 6.45 5.02 1.92
N SER A 17 7.17 4.37 2.83
CA SER A 17 7.21 4.75 4.24
C SER A 17 8.67 5.01 4.64
N PRO A 18 8.97 6.14 5.30
CA PRO A 18 10.34 6.44 5.76
C PRO A 18 10.77 5.58 6.95
N ARG A 19 9.87 4.73 7.49
CA ARG A 19 10.10 3.89 8.67
C ARG A 19 10.09 2.41 8.30
N GLN A 20 9.82 1.55 9.29
CA GLN A 20 10.14 0.13 9.29
C GLN A 20 9.41 -0.69 8.22
N GLN A 21 8.07 -0.62 8.13
CA GLN A 21 7.27 -1.44 7.22
C GLN A 21 5.96 -0.76 6.80
N ILE A 22 5.33 -1.33 5.77
CA ILE A 22 3.97 -1.01 5.33
C ILE A 22 3.15 -2.30 5.46
N PHE A 23 2.09 -2.27 6.26
CA PHE A 23 1.21 -3.41 6.48
C PHE A 23 -0.25 -2.95 6.46
N TRP A 24 -1.15 -3.87 6.14
CA TRP A 24 -2.58 -3.72 6.32
C TRP A 24 -3.02 -4.48 7.58
N GLY A 25 -3.89 -3.85 8.36
CA GLY A 25 -4.57 -4.46 9.48
C GLY A 25 -5.97 -3.85 9.61
N GLU A 26 -6.90 -4.55 10.25
CA GLU A 26 -8.30 -4.12 10.36
C GLU A 26 -8.46 -2.83 11.18
N GLU A 27 -7.56 -2.61 12.14
CA GLU A 27 -7.62 -1.46 13.04
C GLU A 27 -6.45 -0.49 12.86
N LYS A 28 -6.76 0.81 12.95
CA LYS A 28 -5.75 1.86 12.96
C LYS A 28 -5.06 1.93 14.32
N ARG A 29 -3.78 1.57 14.36
CA ARG A 29 -2.92 1.69 15.55
C ARG A 29 -2.34 3.10 15.67
N LYS A 30 -2.27 3.63 16.90
CA LYS A 30 -1.75 5.00 17.19
C LYS A 30 -0.44 5.03 17.97
N ILE A 31 -0.13 3.97 18.73
CA ILE A 31 0.98 3.94 19.69
C ILE A 31 2.06 2.97 19.22
N LEU A 32 1.72 1.68 19.10
CA LEU A 32 2.63 0.65 18.61
C LEU A 32 2.21 0.25 17.19
N ILE A 33 2.96 0.71 16.20
CA ILE A 33 2.69 0.50 14.77
C ILE A 33 3.62 -0.60 14.26
N ILE A 34 3.34 -1.83 14.69
CA ILE A 34 4.03 -3.04 14.24
C ILE A 34 2.99 -4.05 13.72
N PRO A 35 3.38 -4.97 12.80
CA PRO A 35 2.52 -6.07 12.37
C PRO A 35 2.31 -7.07 13.52
N LEU A 36 1.09 -7.54 13.71
CA LEU A 36 0.71 -8.52 14.73
C LEU A 36 -0.33 -9.49 14.18
N GLY A 37 -0.28 -10.75 14.61
CA GLY A 37 -1.29 -11.76 14.28
C GLY A 37 -1.48 -11.92 12.76
N ASP A 38 -2.72 -11.68 12.31
CA ASP A 38 -3.15 -11.85 10.92
C ASP A 38 -2.95 -10.59 10.05
N ASP A 39 -2.18 -9.60 10.51
CA ASP A 39 -1.82 -8.45 9.69
C ASP A 39 -1.07 -8.86 8.41
N ILE A 40 -1.37 -8.17 7.32
CA ILE A 40 -0.81 -8.47 6.00
C ILE A 40 0.36 -7.52 5.74
N SER A 41 1.58 -8.05 5.69
CA SER A 41 2.75 -7.28 5.27
C SER A 41 2.66 -6.95 3.78
N LEU A 42 2.67 -5.66 3.44
CA LEU A 42 2.63 -5.19 2.05
C LEU A 42 4.01 -4.79 1.53
N SER A 43 4.93 -4.39 2.43
CA SER A 43 6.24 -3.88 2.04
C SER A 43 7.13 -4.94 1.42
N GLN A 44 7.76 -4.58 0.29
CA GLN A 44 8.86 -5.32 -0.32
C GLN A 44 10.21 -4.71 0.10
N GLY A 45 11.25 -5.55 0.15
CA GLY A 45 12.62 -5.15 0.49
C GLY A 45 12.94 -5.28 1.98
N THR A 46 13.69 -6.31 2.35
CA THR A 46 14.40 -6.36 3.62
C THR A 46 15.63 -5.44 3.53
N PHE A 47 15.81 -4.53 4.49
CA PHE A 47 16.95 -3.60 4.67
C PHE A 47 16.94 -2.23 3.96
N ASN A 48 15.98 -1.93 3.08
CA ASN A 48 15.82 -0.61 2.45
C ASN A 48 14.52 0.08 2.89
N THR A 49 14.34 1.36 2.54
CA THR A 49 13.08 2.10 2.74
C THR A 49 11.90 1.31 2.17
N PRO A 50 10.95 0.83 2.99
CA PRO A 50 9.89 -0.05 2.54
C PRO A 50 9.00 0.64 1.51
N TYR A 51 8.66 -0.12 0.48
CA TYR A 51 7.76 0.33 -0.56
C TYR A 51 6.78 -0.77 -0.96
N VAL A 52 5.66 -0.36 -1.54
CA VAL A 52 4.65 -1.24 -2.14
C VAL A 52 4.35 -0.73 -3.54
N GLU A 53 4.54 -1.58 -4.55
CA GLU A 53 4.07 -1.26 -5.90
C GLU A 53 2.55 -1.08 -5.89
N SER A 54 2.07 -0.04 -6.55
CA SER A 54 0.66 0.31 -6.55
C SER A 54 0.23 1.03 -7.82
N TYR A 55 -1.07 1.08 -8.05
CA TYR A 55 -1.67 1.78 -9.18
C TYR A 55 -2.61 2.86 -8.67
N CYS A 56 -2.41 4.11 -9.10
CA CYS A 56 -3.21 5.26 -8.71
C CYS A 56 -4.13 5.70 -9.85
N CYS A 57 -5.44 5.67 -9.61
CA CYS A 57 -6.42 6.31 -10.47
C CYS A 57 -6.62 7.77 -10.03
N LEU A 58 -6.10 8.72 -10.79
CA LEU A 58 -6.18 10.16 -10.46
C LEU A 58 -7.62 10.69 -10.50
N LYS A 59 -8.48 10.13 -11.37
CA LYS A 59 -9.89 10.51 -11.51
C LYS A 59 -10.72 10.12 -10.28
N CYS A 60 -10.59 8.87 -9.84
CA CYS A 60 -11.32 8.35 -8.68
C CYS A 60 -10.64 8.64 -7.33
N LYS A 61 -9.37 9.08 -7.36
CA LYS A 61 -8.49 9.24 -6.18
C LYS A 61 -8.38 7.94 -5.37
N LYS A 62 -8.24 6.82 -6.07
CA LYS A 62 -8.08 5.48 -5.49
C LYS A 62 -6.72 4.92 -5.81
N ILE A 63 -6.14 4.23 -4.84
CA ILE A 63 -4.92 3.44 -5.00
C ILE A 63 -5.31 1.96 -4.87
N ILE A 64 -4.82 1.14 -5.77
CA ILE A 64 -4.97 -0.31 -5.72
C ILE A 64 -3.58 -0.92 -5.52
N ILE A 65 -3.53 -1.89 -4.62
CA ILE A 65 -2.37 -2.72 -4.29
C ILE A 65 -2.80 -4.15 -4.55
N GLU A 66 -1.99 -4.90 -5.28
CA GLU A 66 -2.11 -6.34 -5.40
C GLU A 66 -1.14 -6.96 -4.39
N PHE A 67 -1.66 -7.79 -3.48
CA PHE A 67 -0.92 -8.38 -2.36
C PHE A 67 -1.13 -9.90 -2.31
#